data_AF-A0A1I8C359-F1
#
_entry.id   AF-A0A1I8C359-F1
#
_cell.length_a   1.000
_cell.length_b   1.000
_cell.length_c   1.000
_cell.angle_alpha   90.00
_cell.angle_beta   90.00
_cell.angle_gamma   90.00
#
_symmetry.space_group_name_H-M   'P 1'
#
loop_
_entity.id
_entity.type
_entity.pdbx_description
1 polymer ?
#
loop_
_entity_poly.entity_id
_entity_poly.type
_entity_poly.pdbx_seq_one_letter_code
_entity_poly.pdbx_strand_id
1 'polypeptide(L)'
;MGGLRNLVHIIGGSNSAGEQYADGAAVDLSTMKVVPSPLPPLPHKLMGHCSEVMEGKIYVFGGFTDINDIYNTTSDEVLVLAPKADQWTALEGSRMASKRCLFSSCIHNGKIVVIGGFDGQANVQSCEQFDPKTNKWEKLPALLEGGYGCSIASNPNGKNLFASLGQWDKELHMLEVGLYEPGNMKLRWKSQPQCICPRNGSVAFFDGDKFYVLGGDCRNGRSKLGYPVVEKFCTKEMVWVKVEVENAEADTTSGKGFYYEDSFYYYSDDKFRRVTIDSSGDVIMGENIPTGGIRTHASVVTCFHLYLVYDKFSNIIKSKVTILCLVLTGKAYKTSRDIPMKLTWLTQCNDYIFFSSVEDESLPAIKTTKFHGYQHSYEKVKNGILAAHKKFGDKFDWIYRPDNDVFASPNNLRMFLMNRDPEDDRYYYGWRATPLKIGPPELLSFTSGGTGYVFGRGAFRKLVKKGLNKDGVCPAHSLMYEDRIIGVCAQRLNMTIKDSRDYKGRDVFVPSNVNHYATEDRKNEKWVFYTKYSYYKAEKGIEFLGDYPISFHYVEKEEKFIYKYILYNASVAGLQSRISRYQDKRKMSVESKADEIFNSIVEFAKNNY
;
A
#
# COMPACT_ATOMS: atom_id res chain seq x y z
N MET A 1 -14.13 6.26 7.50
CA MET A 1 -13.67 5.02 8.17
C MET A 1 -12.64 5.41 9.23
N GLY A 2 -13.07 6.12 10.27
CA GLY A 2 -12.15 6.77 11.22
C GLY A 2 -11.66 5.89 12.36
N GLY A 3 -12.43 4.86 12.77
CA GLY A 3 -12.18 4.12 14.01
C GLY A 3 -11.48 2.76 13.89
N LEU A 4 -11.13 2.29 12.68
CA LEU A 4 -10.43 1.01 12.47
C LEU A 4 -8.95 1.19 12.09
N ARG A 5 -8.47 2.44 12.01
CA ARG A 5 -7.10 2.76 11.59
C ARG A 5 -6.27 3.05 12.83
N ASN A 6 -5.19 2.30 13.01
CA ASN A 6 -4.24 2.29 14.15
C ASN A 6 -4.55 1.30 15.29
N LEU A 7 -5.47 0.36 15.07
CA LEU A 7 -5.70 -0.75 15.98
C LEU A 7 -5.10 -2.04 15.41
N VAL A 8 -4.43 -2.83 16.25
CA VAL A 8 -4.19 -4.25 16.00
C VAL A 8 -5.30 -5.03 16.67
N HIS A 9 -6.16 -5.69 15.89
CA HIS A 9 -7.28 -6.44 16.42
C HIS A 9 -6.83 -7.84 16.87
N ILE A 10 -7.27 -8.22 18.06
CA ILE A 10 -7.16 -9.56 18.62
C ILE A 10 -8.58 -10.12 18.60
N ILE A 11 -8.78 -11.23 17.91
CA ILE A 11 -10.11 -11.82 17.66
C ILE A 11 -10.11 -13.22 18.27
N GLY A 12 -11.07 -13.53 19.15
CA GLY A 12 -11.18 -14.83 19.81
C GLY A 12 -9.94 -15.23 20.64
N GLY A 13 -9.65 -16.52 20.71
CA GLY A 13 -8.56 -17.09 21.51
C GLY A 13 -9.04 -17.68 22.85
N SER A 14 -8.13 -17.87 23.80
CA SER A 14 -8.45 -18.37 25.15
C SER A 14 -7.68 -17.63 26.26
N ASN A 15 -7.85 -17.98 27.53
CA ASN A 15 -7.00 -17.54 28.64
C ASN A 15 -6.15 -18.68 29.22
N SER A 16 -5.31 -18.38 30.22
CA SER A 16 -4.47 -19.40 30.85
C SER A 16 -5.24 -20.49 31.60
N ALA A 17 -6.48 -20.21 31.98
CA ALA A 17 -7.42 -21.20 32.50
C ALA A 17 -8.08 -22.06 31.40
N GLY A 18 -7.84 -21.78 30.12
CA GLY A 18 -8.45 -22.48 28.99
C GLY A 18 -9.84 -21.97 28.60
N GLU A 19 -10.31 -20.86 29.16
CA GLU A 19 -11.57 -20.25 28.77
C GLU A 19 -11.45 -19.62 27.39
N GLN A 20 -12.31 -20.02 26.45
CA GLN A 20 -12.34 -19.46 25.09
C GLN A 20 -13.23 -18.22 24.98
N TYR A 21 -12.87 -17.34 24.06
CA TYR A 21 -13.53 -16.06 23.83
C TYR A 21 -14.15 -15.97 22.43
N ALA A 22 -15.25 -15.24 22.35
CA ALA A 22 -15.89 -14.85 21.08
C ALA A 22 -15.66 -13.36 20.79
N ASP A 23 -15.56 -12.56 21.85
CA ASP A 23 -15.08 -11.20 21.83
C ASP A 23 -13.55 -11.15 21.69
N GLY A 24 -13.02 -9.94 21.69
CA GLY A 24 -11.61 -9.70 21.49
C GLY A 24 -11.20 -8.34 22.02
N ALA A 25 -9.92 -8.05 21.87
CA ALA A 25 -9.33 -6.77 22.25
C ALA A 25 -8.74 -6.08 21.02
N ALA A 26 -8.34 -4.83 21.18
CA ALA A 26 -7.50 -4.16 20.21
C ALA A 26 -6.31 -3.53 20.93
N VAL A 27 -5.15 -3.51 20.28
CA VAL A 27 -4.03 -2.69 20.72
C VAL A 27 -4.07 -1.41 19.93
N ASP A 28 -4.30 -0.29 20.61
CA ASP A 28 -4.15 1.02 20.02
C ASP A 28 -2.67 1.35 19.87
N LEU A 29 -2.19 1.36 18.63
CA LEU A 29 -0.79 1.64 18.29
C LEU A 29 -0.41 3.10 18.54
N SER A 30 -1.38 3.98 18.78
CA SER A 30 -1.18 5.40 19.08
C SER A 30 -0.76 5.60 20.53
N THR A 31 -1.48 4.95 21.45
CA THR A 31 -1.24 5.02 22.89
C THR A 31 -0.43 3.84 23.41
N MET A 32 -0.23 2.81 22.59
CA MET A 32 0.24 1.49 22.99
C MET A 32 -0.59 0.97 24.17
N LYS A 33 -1.93 1.03 24.08
CA LYS A 33 -2.80 0.49 25.15
C LYS A 33 -3.70 -0.59 24.59
N VAL A 34 -4.00 -1.58 25.43
CA VAL A 34 -5.10 -2.49 25.13
C VAL A 34 -6.39 -1.75 25.35
N VAL A 35 -7.23 -1.72 24.32
CA VAL A 35 -8.56 -1.12 24.34
C VAL A 35 -9.59 -2.20 24.00
N PRO A 36 -10.85 -2.04 24.43
CA PRO A 36 -11.93 -2.92 23.97
C PRO A 36 -11.97 -2.98 22.45
N SER A 37 -12.15 -4.18 21.89
CA SER A 37 -12.25 -4.30 20.43
C SER A 37 -13.47 -3.52 19.93
N PRO A 38 -13.34 -2.69 18.88
CA PRO A 38 -14.49 -2.07 18.24
C PRO A 38 -15.22 -3.03 17.29
N LEU A 39 -14.74 -4.28 17.16
CA LEU A 39 -15.38 -5.30 16.34
C LEU A 39 -16.49 -5.99 17.14
N PRO A 40 -17.61 -6.37 16.49
CA PRO A 40 -18.61 -7.20 17.14
C PRO A 40 -18.01 -8.57 17.53
N PRO A 41 -18.55 -9.22 18.58
CA PRO A 41 -18.11 -10.56 18.96
C PRO A 41 -18.40 -11.56 17.83
N LEU A 42 -17.54 -12.58 17.72
CA LEU A 42 -17.76 -13.71 16.84
C LEU A 42 -19.08 -14.43 17.17
N PRO A 43 -19.72 -15.12 16.20
CA PRO A 43 -20.96 -15.87 16.44
C PRO A 43 -20.81 -17.00 17.48
N HIS A 44 -19.58 -17.47 17.70
CA HIS A 44 -19.23 -18.48 18.69
C HIS A 44 -17.79 -18.27 19.17
N LYS A 45 -17.46 -18.85 20.33
CA LYS A 45 -16.10 -18.88 20.86
C LYS A 45 -15.19 -19.62 19.87
N LEU A 46 -14.01 -19.08 19.58
CA LEU A 46 -13.16 -19.62 18.52
C LEU A 46 -11.67 -19.49 18.85
N MET A 47 -10.92 -20.57 18.67
CA MET A 47 -9.47 -20.61 18.86
C MET A 47 -8.78 -21.38 17.72
N GLY A 48 -7.48 -21.10 17.49
CA GLY A 48 -6.69 -21.79 16.46
C GLY A 48 -7.14 -21.48 15.03
N HIS A 49 -7.89 -20.39 14.85
CA HIS A 49 -8.26 -19.85 13.55
C HIS A 49 -7.15 -18.96 12.99
N CYS A 50 -7.27 -18.59 11.71
CA CYS A 50 -6.49 -17.50 11.13
C CYS A 50 -7.38 -16.33 10.77
N SER A 51 -6.84 -15.12 10.76
CA SER A 51 -7.57 -13.93 10.31
C SER A 51 -6.73 -13.09 9.35
N GLU A 52 -7.37 -12.54 8.31
CA GLU A 52 -6.72 -11.72 7.28
C GLU A 52 -7.59 -10.52 6.91
N VAL A 53 -6.94 -9.38 6.66
CA VAL A 53 -7.60 -8.16 6.19
C VAL A 53 -7.32 -7.98 4.70
N MET A 54 -8.36 -8.05 3.88
CA MET A 54 -8.22 -7.88 2.44
C MET A 54 -9.42 -7.15 1.84
N GLU A 55 -9.15 -6.20 0.93
CA GLU A 55 -10.18 -5.38 0.28
C GLU A 55 -11.15 -4.67 1.25
N GLY A 56 -10.65 -4.32 2.45
CA GLY A 56 -11.41 -3.63 3.49
C GLY A 56 -12.34 -4.52 4.33
N LYS A 57 -12.31 -5.83 4.11
CA LYS A 57 -13.04 -6.83 4.90
C LYS A 57 -12.07 -7.57 5.82
N ILE A 58 -12.58 -8.07 6.94
CA ILE A 58 -11.87 -9.01 7.80
C ILE A 58 -12.41 -10.40 7.53
N TYR A 59 -11.53 -11.36 7.27
CA TYR A 59 -11.88 -12.76 7.11
C TYR A 59 -11.31 -13.55 8.28
N VAL A 60 -12.11 -14.48 8.82
CA VAL A 60 -11.71 -15.43 9.85
C VAL A 60 -11.97 -16.83 9.30
N PHE A 61 -10.96 -17.69 9.36
CA PHE A 61 -10.95 -18.99 8.72
C PHE A 61 -10.78 -20.10 9.77
N GLY A 62 -11.61 -21.14 9.70
CA GLY A 62 -11.47 -22.37 10.46
C GLY A 62 -11.38 -22.15 11.98
N GLY A 63 -10.53 -22.93 12.64
CA GLY A 63 -10.40 -22.97 14.09
C GLY A 63 -11.27 -24.05 14.73
N PHE A 64 -11.34 -24.06 16.06
CA PHE A 64 -12.17 -24.96 16.85
C PHE A 64 -12.95 -24.20 17.92
N THR A 65 -14.13 -24.72 18.27
CA THR A 65 -15.06 -24.05 19.20
C THR A 65 -15.00 -24.58 20.63
N ASP A 66 -14.42 -25.76 20.85
CA ASP A 66 -14.17 -26.33 22.19
C ASP A 66 -12.73 -26.84 22.32
N ILE A 67 -11.96 -26.23 23.22
CA ILE A 67 -10.58 -26.60 23.51
C ILE A 67 -10.44 -28.03 24.06
N ASN A 68 -11.49 -28.56 24.70
CA ASN A 68 -11.50 -29.92 25.23
C ASN A 68 -11.94 -30.96 24.18
N ASP A 69 -12.45 -30.53 23.03
CA ASP A 69 -12.91 -31.41 21.96
C ASP A 69 -12.49 -30.89 20.57
N ILE A 70 -11.19 -30.68 20.40
CA ILE A 70 -10.61 -30.26 19.11
C ILE A 70 -10.93 -31.24 17.97
N TYR A 71 -11.07 -32.54 18.28
CA TYR A 71 -11.32 -33.59 17.30
C TYR A 71 -12.67 -33.46 16.61
N ASN A 72 -13.72 -33.07 17.36
CA ASN A 72 -15.06 -32.91 16.79
C ASN A 72 -15.43 -31.45 16.48
N THR A 73 -14.75 -30.47 17.10
CA THR A 73 -15.12 -29.05 16.96
C THR A 73 -14.26 -28.25 15.97
N THR A 74 -13.32 -28.89 15.29
CA THR A 74 -12.56 -28.25 14.20
C THR A 74 -13.46 -27.92 12.99
N SER A 75 -13.32 -26.72 12.44
CA SER A 75 -14.17 -26.16 11.40
C SER A 75 -13.43 -25.82 10.09
N ASP A 76 -14.18 -25.77 9.00
CA ASP A 76 -13.82 -25.28 7.67
C ASP A 76 -14.52 -23.95 7.32
N GLU A 77 -15.20 -23.36 8.30
CA GLU A 77 -16.01 -22.16 8.12
C GLU A 77 -15.17 -20.92 7.78
N VAL A 78 -15.79 -20.00 7.04
CA VAL A 78 -15.24 -18.68 6.73
C VAL A 78 -16.23 -17.64 7.21
N LEU A 79 -15.84 -16.89 8.23
CA LEU A 79 -16.56 -15.72 8.71
C LEU A 79 -15.98 -14.47 8.05
N VAL A 80 -16.86 -13.55 7.66
CA VAL A 80 -16.45 -12.27 7.09
C VAL A 80 -17.14 -11.12 7.79
N LEU A 81 -16.40 -10.06 8.06
CA LEU A 81 -16.91 -8.79 8.53
C LEU A 81 -16.71 -7.74 7.43
N ALA A 82 -17.82 -7.26 6.87
CA ALA A 82 -17.82 -6.19 5.88
C ALA A 82 -17.54 -4.82 6.54
N PRO A 83 -17.06 -3.82 5.79
CA PRO A 83 -16.87 -2.47 6.33
C PRO A 83 -18.17 -1.94 6.94
N LYS A 84 -18.12 -1.49 8.20
CA LYS A 84 -19.26 -0.94 8.98
C LYS A 84 -20.36 -1.95 9.31
N ALA A 85 -20.16 -3.24 9.07
CA ALA A 85 -21.08 -4.26 9.57
C ALA A 85 -20.98 -4.33 11.10
N ASP A 86 -22.11 -4.58 11.73
CA ASP A 86 -22.28 -4.77 13.18
C ASP A 86 -22.29 -6.25 13.58
N GLN A 87 -22.19 -7.15 12.60
CA GLN A 87 -22.15 -8.60 12.83
C GLN A 87 -21.29 -9.32 11.79
N TRP A 88 -20.70 -10.44 12.21
CA TRP A 88 -20.03 -11.37 11.33
C TRP A 88 -21.05 -12.18 10.52
N THR A 89 -20.72 -12.49 9.27
CA THR A 89 -21.54 -13.35 8.42
C THR A 89 -20.73 -14.55 7.96
N ALA A 90 -21.32 -15.75 8.02
CA ALA A 90 -20.77 -16.92 7.35
C ALA A 90 -20.81 -16.69 5.83
N LEU A 91 -19.70 -16.99 5.15
CA LEU A 91 -19.61 -16.86 3.70
C LEU A 91 -20.17 -18.12 3.03
N GLU A 92 -21.48 -18.13 2.77
CA GLU A 92 -22.19 -19.26 2.15
C GLU A 92 -21.58 -19.66 0.81
N GLY A 93 -21.37 -20.97 0.61
CA GLY A 93 -20.78 -21.52 -0.61
C GLY A 93 -19.26 -21.42 -0.71
N SER A 94 -18.58 -20.89 0.32
CA SER A 94 -17.13 -20.62 0.31
C SER A 94 -16.41 -21.20 1.53
N ARG A 95 -16.82 -22.39 1.99
CA ARG A 95 -16.09 -23.14 3.03
C ARG A 95 -14.76 -23.67 2.48
N MET A 96 -13.77 -23.82 3.35
CA MET A 96 -12.51 -24.49 2.99
C MET A 96 -12.78 -25.94 2.58
N ALA A 97 -11.98 -26.52 1.68
CA ALA A 97 -12.17 -27.91 1.29
C ALA A 97 -11.75 -28.90 2.40
N SER A 98 -10.82 -28.50 3.26
CA SER A 98 -10.46 -29.23 4.47
C SER A 98 -10.76 -28.38 5.71
N LYS A 99 -11.30 -29.02 6.74
CA LYS A 99 -11.37 -28.44 8.10
C LYS A 99 -9.96 -28.22 8.61
N ARG A 100 -9.72 -27.11 9.31
CA ARG A 100 -8.38 -26.75 9.79
C ARG A 100 -8.47 -25.94 11.06
N CYS A 101 -7.67 -26.30 12.04
CA CYS A 101 -7.28 -25.45 13.15
C CYS A 101 -5.76 -25.48 13.34
N LEU A 102 -5.22 -24.53 14.12
CA LEU A 102 -3.79 -24.39 14.39
C LEU A 102 -2.98 -24.33 13.08
N PHE A 103 -3.52 -23.66 12.07
CA PHE A 103 -2.93 -23.51 10.75
C PHE A 103 -2.37 -22.09 10.57
N SER A 104 -1.83 -21.79 9.39
CA SER A 104 -1.34 -20.43 9.09
C SER A 104 -1.91 -19.92 7.78
N SER A 105 -2.13 -18.61 7.74
CA SER A 105 -2.49 -17.88 6.53
C SER A 105 -1.46 -16.82 6.16
N CYS A 106 -1.45 -16.42 4.89
CA CYS A 106 -0.85 -15.16 4.46
C CYS A 106 -1.53 -14.63 3.19
N ILE A 107 -1.33 -13.35 2.90
CA ILE A 107 -1.72 -12.75 1.61
C ILE A 107 -0.61 -12.96 0.59
N HIS A 108 -0.95 -13.55 -0.55
CA HIS A 108 -0.04 -13.76 -1.67
C HIS A 108 -0.73 -13.45 -3.00
N ASN A 109 -0.16 -12.51 -3.76
CA ASN A 109 -0.67 -12.10 -5.08
C ASN A 109 -2.17 -11.74 -5.10
N GLY A 110 -2.66 -11.11 -4.02
CA GLY A 110 -4.06 -10.68 -3.89
C GLY A 110 -5.04 -11.79 -3.57
N LYS A 111 -4.56 -12.97 -3.16
CA LYS A 111 -5.34 -14.08 -2.62
C LYS A 111 -4.87 -14.40 -1.20
N ILE A 112 -5.73 -15.04 -0.41
CA ILE A 112 -5.38 -15.52 0.93
C ILE A 112 -5.01 -17.00 0.82
N VAL A 113 -3.77 -17.35 1.17
CA VAL A 113 -3.27 -18.71 1.16
C VAL A 113 -3.35 -19.26 2.58
N VAL A 114 -3.90 -20.47 2.74
CA VAL A 114 -3.92 -21.22 4.00
C VAL A 114 -3.15 -22.53 3.84
N ILE A 115 -2.33 -22.85 4.84
CA ILE A 115 -1.50 -24.06 4.84
C ILE A 115 -1.52 -24.77 6.19
N GLY A 116 -1.30 -26.08 6.15
CA GLY A 116 -1.12 -26.86 7.38
C GLY A 116 -2.37 -26.96 8.24
N GLY A 117 -2.14 -27.26 9.51
CA GLY A 117 -3.13 -27.37 10.56
C GLY A 117 -3.44 -28.81 10.95
N PHE A 118 -4.51 -28.93 11.72
CA PHE A 118 -5.14 -30.18 12.14
C PHE A 118 -6.61 -30.13 11.73
N ASP A 119 -7.15 -31.20 11.13
CA ASP A 119 -8.53 -31.25 10.64
C ASP A 119 -9.54 -31.86 11.63
N GLY A 120 -9.08 -32.21 12.83
CA GLY A 120 -9.84 -32.97 13.81
C GLY A 120 -9.48 -34.47 13.83
N GLN A 121 -8.68 -34.95 12.87
CA GLN A 121 -8.25 -36.36 12.78
C GLN A 121 -6.76 -36.49 12.49
N ALA A 122 -6.23 -35.69 11.56
CA ALA A 122 -4.86 -35.77 11.09
C ALA A 122 -4.25 -34.38 10.81
N ASN A 123 -2.92 -34.36 10.71
CA ASN A 123 -2.19 -33.18 10.26
C ASN A 123 -2.50 -32.92 8.79
N VAL A 124 -2.80 -31.67 8.46
CA VAL A 124 -3.24 -31.31 7.11
C VAL A 124 -2.05 -30.95 6.24
N GLN A 125 -1.86 -31.68 5.14
CA GLN A 125 -0.83 -31.37 4.12
C GLN A 125 -1.35 -30.45 3.01
N SER A 126 -2.66 -30.46 2.76
CA SER A 126 -3.24 -29.69 1.67
C SER A 126 -3.05 -28.19 1.90
N CYS A 127 -2.78 -27.47 0.82
CA CYS A 127 -2.73 -26.01 0.79
C CYS A 127 -3.88 -25.52 -0.07
N GLU A 128 -4.48 -24.40 0.31
CA GLU A 128 -5.60 -23.83 -0.43
C GLU A 128 -5.43 -22.31 -0.53
N GLN A 129 -5.98 -21.71 -1.58
CA GLN A 129 -6.03 -20.25 -1.70
C GLN A 129 -7.46 -19.77 -1.95
N PHE A 130 -7.83 -18.70 -1.27
CA PHE A 130 -9.12 -18.03 -1.39
C PHE A 130 -8.97 -16.75 -2.18
N ASP A 131 -9.82 -16.60 -3.21
CA ASP A 131 -9.95 -15.37 -3.98
C ASP A 131 -11.19 -14.59 -3.49
N PRO A 132 -11.03 -13.46 -2.79
CA PRO A 132 -12.16 -12.69 -2.24
C PRO A 132 -13.01 -12.02 -3.32
N LYS A 133 -12.52 -11.93 -4.57
CA LYS A 133 -13.29 -11.34 -5.68
C LYS A 133 -14.31 -12.31 -6.22
N THR A 134 -13.98 -13.60 -6.19
CA THR A 134 -14.86 -14.67 -6.71
C THR A 134 -15.51 -15.47 -5.59
N ASN A 135 -15.08 -15.29 -4.34
CA ASN A 135 -15.46 -16.10 -3.18
C ASN A 135 -15.23 -17.61 -3.42
N LYS A 136 -14.13 -17.95 -4.11
CA LYS A 136 -13.81 -19.35 -4.44
C LYS A 136 -12.47 -19.76 -3.86
N TRP A 137 -12.43 -21.02 -3.42
CA TRP A 137 -11.22 -21.72 -3.05
C TRP A 137 -10.63 -22.45 -4.25
N GLU A 138 -9.30 -22.46 -4.31
CA GLU A 138 -8.52 -23.21 -5.29
C GLU A 138 -7.48 -24.05 -4.54
N LYS A 139 -7.36 -25.33 -4.93
CA LYS A 139 -6.35 -26.22 -4.36
C LYS A 139 -4.96 -25.80 -4.82
N LEU A 140 -4.04 -25.70 -3.88
CA LEU A 140 -2.62 -25.57 -4.14
C LEU A 140 -1.92 -26.91 -3.94
N PRO A 141 -0.71 -27.08 -4.52
CA PRO A 141 0.17 -28.20 -4.22
C PRO A 141 0.37 -28.36 -2.70
N ALA A 142 0.23 -29.60 -2.22
CA ALA A 142 0.36 -29.95 -0.81
C ALA A 142 1.81 -29.79 -0.33
N LEU A 143 1.95 -29.46 0.96
CA LEU A 143 3.24 -29.49 1.67
C LEU A 143 3.87 -30.90 1.56
N LEU A 144 5.19 -30.99 1.65
CA LEU A 144 5.89 -32.27 1.64
C LEU A 144 5.55 -33.06 2.92
N GLU A 145 5.41 -32.36 4.04
CA GLU A 145 4.91 -32.93 5.30
C GLU A 145 3.75 -32.12 5.92
N GLY A 146 2.85 -32.82 6.61
CA GLY A 146 1.73 -32.20 7.32
C GLY A 146 2.16 -31.76 8.71
N GLY A 147 1.74 -30.58 9.14
CA GLY A 147 2.03 -30.07 10.47
C GLY A 147 0.98 -29.08 10.95
N TYR A 148 0.85 -28.95 12.27
CA TYR A 148 0.07 -27.91 12.94
C TYR A 148 1.01 -26.94 13.67
N GLY A 149 0.54 -25.73 13.91
CA GLY A 149 1.34 -24.59 14.38
C GLY A 149 2.48 -24.22 13.42
N CYS A 150 2.24 -24.42 12.13
CA CYS A 150 3.06 -23.91 11.04
C CYS A 150 3.00 -22.38 10.99
N SER A 151 3.92 -21.78 10.26
CA SER A 151 3.85 -20.36 9.90
C SER A 151 4.16 -20.17 8.43
N ILE A 152 3.50 -19.22 7.76
CA ILE A 152 3.75 -18.90 6.35
C ILE A 152 3.92 -17.39 6.14
N ALA A 153 4.84 -17.02 5.24
CA ALA A 153 4.93 -15.66 4.74
C ALA A 153 5.17 -15.63 3.23
N SER A 154 4.58 -14.64 2.56
CA SER A 154 4.89 -14.32 1.16
C SER A 154 6.13 -13.45 1.08
N ASN A 155 7.06 -13.79 0.18
CA ASN A 155 8.18 -12.91 -0.15
C ASN A 155 7.63 -11.56 -0.69
N PRO A 156 8.20 -10.40 -0.32
CA PRO A 156 7.77 -9.09 -0.80
C PRO A 156 7.75 -8.92 -2.33
N ASN A 157 8.55 -9.72 -3.05
CA ASN A 157 8.55 -9.72 -4.53
C ASN A 157 7.37 -10.51 -5.15
N GLY A 158 6.54 -11.16 -4.32
CA GLY A 158 5.37 -11.94 -4.75
C GLY A 158 5.70 -13.25 -5.48
N LYS A 159 6.97 -13.68 -5.49
CA LYS A 159 7.41 -14.85 -6.27
C LYS A 159 7.41 -16.15 -5.50
N ASN A 160 7.56 -16.11 -4.18
CA ASN A 160 7.79 -17.29 -3.35
C ASN A 160 6.97 -17.23 -2.06
N LEU A 161 6.59 -18.40 -1.55
CA LEU A 161 6.01 -18.61 -0.22
C LEU A 161 7.01 -19.34 0.65
N PHE A 162 7.17 -18.94 1.90
CA PHE A 162 8.06 -19.59 2.86
C PHE A 162 7.21 -20.09 4.02
N ALA A 163 7.24 -21.38 4.26
CA ALA A 163 6.50 -22.06 5.31
C ALA A 163 7.48 -22.70 6.30
N SER A 164 7.42 -22.33 7.57
CA SER A 164 8.06 -23.12 8.63
C SER A 164 7.04 -24.09 9.19
N LEU A 165 7.35 -25.38 9.18
CA LEU A 165 6.41 -26.39 9.68
C LEU A 165 6.68 -26.72 11.14
N GLY A 166 5.60 -26.84 11.91
CA GLY A 166 5.59 -27.32 13.29
C GLY A 166 5.15 -28.78 13.36
N GLN A 167 5.91 -29.66 14.04
CA GLN A 167 5.45 -31.01 14.41
C GLN A 167 5.88 -31.31 15.85
N TRP A 168 4.91 -31.53 16.74
CA TRP A 168 5.17 -31.74 18.18
C TRP A 168 5.82 -33.10 18.48
N ASP A 169 5.53 -34.10 17.65
CA ASP A 169 5.89 -35.51 17.84
C ASP A 169 7.22 -35.90 17.18
N LYS A 170 7.78 -35.05 16.31
CA LYS A 170 9.08 -35.29 15.66
C LYS A 170 10.09 -34.20 16.04
N GLU A 171 11.36 -34.56 16.27
CA GLU A 171 12.48 -33.61 16.40
C GLU A 171 12.86 -32.96 15.04
N LEU A 172 11.88 -32.67 14.18
CA LEU A 172 12.08 -32.21 12.80
C LEU A 172 11.23 -30.95 12.54
N HIS A 173 11.90 -29.82 12.35
CA HIS A 173 11.27 -28.61 11.82
C HIS A 173 11.93 -28.23 10.50
N MET A 174 11.21 -28.49 9.42
CA MET A 174 11.65 -28.16 8.08
C MET A 174 11.13 -26.78 7.69
N LEU A 175 12.01 -25.99 7.09
CA LEU A 175 11.60 -24.87 6.26
C LEU A 175 11.21 -25.45 4.90
N GLU A 176 9.95 -25.34 4.53
CA GLU A 176 9.51 -25.63 3.18
C GLU A 176 9.29 -24.32 2.43
N VAL A 177 9.92 -24.18 1.28
CA VAL A 177 9.73 -23.01 0.42
C VAL A 177 8.92 -23.41 -0.78
N GLY A 178 7.75 -22.80 -0.90
CA GLY A 178 6.91 -22.82 -2.07
C GLY A 178 7.53 -21.95 -3.14
N LEU A 179 8.11 -22.57 -4.15
CA LEU A 179 8.69 -21.93 -5.32
C LEU A 179 7.69 -22.00 -6.47
N TYR A 180 7.39 -20.88 -7.11
CA TYR A 180 6.64 -20.89 -8.37
C TYR A 180 7.58 -21.21 -9.53
N GLU A 181 7.27 -22.24 -10.31
CA GLU A 181 8.05 -22.64 -11.47
C GLU A 181 8.03 -21.56 -12.57
N PRO A 182 9.20 -21.19 -13.14
CA PRO A 182 9.26 -20.27 -14.28
C PRO A 182 8.50 -20.83 -15.49
N GLY A 183 7.61 -20.04 -16.08
CA GLY A 183 6.95 -20.33 -17.36
C GLY A 183 5.53 -20.91 -17.27
N ASN A 184 5.14 -21.53 -16.16
CA ASN A 184 3.77 -22.04 -15.97
C ASN A 184 3.11 -21.60 -14.64
N MET A 185 3.86 -20.90 -13.76
CA MET A 185 3.41 -20.45 -12.44
C MET A 185 2.82 -21.57 -11.57
N LYS A 186 3.28 -22.81 -11.73
CA LYS A 186 2.92 -23.91 -10.83
C LYS A 186 3.78 -23.82 -9.56
N LEU A 187 3.14 -23.78 -8.41
CA LEU A 187 3.81 -23.87 -7.11
C LEU A 187 4.43 -25.26 -6.93
N ARG A 188 5.62 -25.36 -6.34
CA ARG A 188 6.17 -26.60 -5.82
C ARG A 188 6.87 -26.33 -4.49
N TRP A 189 6.64 -27.20 -3.52
CA TRP A 189 7.33 -27.12 -2.23
C TRP A 189 8.71 -27.78 -2.34
N LYS A 190 9.72 -27.08 -1.84
CA LYS A 190 11.09 -27.56 -1.76
C LYS A 190 11.58 -27.40 -0.34
N SER A 191 12.11 -28.48 0.23
CA SER A 191 12.77 -28.43 1.54
C SER A 191 14.03 -27.56 1.50
N GLN A 192 14.22 -26.79 2.56
CA GLN A 192 15.36 -25.91 2.80
C GLN A 192 16.06 -26.27 4.11
N PRO A 193 17.24 -25.68 4.39
CA PRO A 193 17.93 -25.90 5.65
C PRO A 193 17.01 -25.71 6.85
N GLN A 194 17.11 -26.63 7.81
CA GLN A 194 16.26 -26.67 8.99
C GLN A 194 16.51 -25.46 9.90
N CYS A 195 15.45 -24.99 10.57
CA CYS A 195 15.56 -23.94 11.59
C CYS A 195 16.48 -24.42 12.73
N ILE A 196 17.11 -23.48 13.43
CA ILE A 196 18.02 -23.79 14.55
C ILE A 196 17.24 -24.34 15.75
N CYS A 197 16.07 -23.79 16.04
CA CYS A 197 15.14 -24.26 17.09
C CYS A 197 13.91 -24.89 16.44
N PRO A 198 13.78 -26.23 16.53
CA PRO A 198 12.51 -26.94 16.43
C PRO A 198 11.40 -26.27 17.25
N ARG A 199 10.32 -25.74 16.63
CA ARG A 199 9.29 -24.93 17.31
C ARG A 199 7.85 -25.14 16.79
N ASN A 200 6.88 -25.27 17.69
CA ASN A 200 5.45 -25.33 17.34
C ASN A 200 4.72 -24.01 17.66
N GLY A 201 3.82 -23.55 16.79
CA GLY A 201 3.01 -22.34 17.04
C GLY A 201 3.80 -21.04 16.87
N SER A 202 4.76 -21.04 15.93
CA SER A 202 5.55 -19.85 15.58
C SER A 202 4.79 -18.88 14.68
N VAL A 203 5.29 -17.66 14.56
CA VAL A 203 4.83 -16.67 13.57
C VAL A 203 5.97 -16.36 12.62
N ALA A 204 5.69 -16.18 11.32
CA ALA A 204 6.67 -15.80 10.34
C ALA A 204 6.30 -14.54 9.56
N PHE A 205 7.32 -13.79 9.14
CA PHE A 205 7.17 -12.64 8.26
C PHE A 205 8.46 -12.37 7.47
N PHE A 206 8.37 -11.47 6.49
CA PHE A 206 9.53 -10.96 5.76
C PHE A 206 9.86 -9.53 6.17
N ASP A 207 11.15 -9.25 6.33
CA ASP A 207 11.69 -7.89 6.24
C ASP A 207 12.77 -7.84 5.14
N GLY A 208 12.47 -7.15 4.06
CA GLY A 208 13.28 -7.18 2.85
C GLY A 208 13.38 -8.59 2.25
N ASP A 209 14.59 -9.11 2.13
CA ASP A 209 14.89 -10.46 1.64
C ASP A 209 15.10 -11.50 2.76
N LYS A 210 14.89 -11.11 4.02
CA LYS A 210 15.10 -11.97 5.19
C LYS A 210 13.76 -12.52 5.65
N PHE A 211 13.69 -13.85 5.83
CA PHE A 211 12.53 -14.53 6.38
C PHE A 211 12.74 -14.73 7.89
N TYR A 212 11.87 -14.18 8.71
CA TYR A 212 11.95 -14.29 10.17
C TYR A 212 10.93 -15.28 10.69
N VAL A 213 11.33 -16.06 11.69
CA VAL A 213 10.44 -16.93 12.48
C VAL A 213 10.61 -16.60 13.96
N LEU A 214 9.47 -16.35 14.61
CA LEU A 214 9.40 -15.83 15.97
C LEU A 214 8.62 -16.79 16.86
N GLY A 215 9.10 -16.92 18.10
CA GLY A 215 8.37 -17.63 19.17
C GLY A 215 8.12 -19.11 18.85
N GLY A 216 7.03 -19.65 19.41
CA GLY A 216 6.71 -21.07 19.37
C GLY A 216 7.42 -21.89 20.44
N ASP A 217 6.89 -23.08 20.70
CA ASP A 217 7.36 -24.00 21.74
C ASP A 217 8.42 -24.97 21.18
N CYS A 218 9.61 -24.99 21.78
CA CYS A 218 10.70 -25.88 21.43
C CYS A 218 10.83 -27.05 22.44
N ARG A 219 10.57 -28.29 22.02
CA ARG A 219 10.84 -29.50 22.82
C ARG A 219 12.35 -29.74 22.92
N ASN A 220 12.97 -29.35 24.04
CA ASN A 220 14.11 -30.07 24.64
C ASN A 220 14.63 -29.53 25.99
N GLY A 221 13.96 -28.59 26.68
CA GLY A 221 14.44 -28.11 27.99
C GLY A 221 15.87 -27.55 27.99
N ARG A 222 16.44 -27.29 26.80
CA ARG A 222 17.80 -26.76 26.55
C ARG A 222 17.77 -25.38 25.94
N SER A 223 16.65 -24.68 26.07
CA SER A 223 16.77 -23.29 26.43
C SER A 223 17.02 -23.27 27.93
N LYS A 224 18.29 -23.27 28.35
CA LYS A 224 18.70 -22.69 29.64
C LYS A 224 18.40 -21.17 29.71
N LEU A 225 17.55 -20.66 28.82
CA LEU A 225 17.42 -19.26 28.48
C LEU A 225 15.98 -18.74 28.61
N GLY A 226 14.94 -19.56 28.80
CA GLY A 226 13.58 -19.05 29.04
C GLY A 226 13.05 -18.00 28.03
N TYR A 227 13.52 -18.00 26.77
CA TYR A 227 13.21 -16.93 25.81
C TYR A 227 12.52 -17.41 24.52
N PRO A 228 11.70 -16.56 23.87
CA PRO A 228 11.38 -16.71 22.46
C PRO A 228 12.66 -16.63 21.63
N VAL A 229 13.03 -17.71 20.95
CA VAL A 229 14.15 -17.63 20.00
C VAL A 229 13.63 -16.90 18.76
N VAL A 230 14.21 -15.77 18.36
CA VAL A 230 13.95 -15.21 17.03
C VAL A 230 15.02 -15.71 16.08
N GLU A 231 14.62 -16.20 14.92
CA GLU A 231 15.56 -16.67 13.90
C GLU A 231 15.27 -15.98 12.57
N LYS A 232 16.32 -15.70 11.81
CA LYS A 232 16.22 -15.23 10.44
C LYS A 232 16.87 -16.22 9.50
N PHE A 233 16.21 -16.52 8.39
CA PHE A 233 16.74 -17.25 7.27
C PHE A 233 17.20 -16.26 6.20
N CYS A 234 18.50 -16.25 5.93
CA CYS A 234 19.10 -15.43 4.90
C CYS A 234 19.00 -16.17 3.56
N THR A 235 18.11 -15.73 2.67
CA THR A 235 17.73 -16.51 1.47
C THR A 235 18.82 -16.60 0.40
N LYS A 236 19.87 -15.77 0.44
CA LYS A 236 20.99 -15.83 -0.52
C LYS A 236 22.04 -16.83 -0.07
N GLU A 237 22.34 -16.81 1.21
CA GLU A 237 23.35 -17.62 1.88
C GLU A 237 22.79 -19.00 2.27
N MET A 238 21.47 -19.14 2.31
CA MET A 238 20.75 -20.36 2.69
C MET A 238 21.11 -20.80 4.12
N VAL A 239 21.25 -19.84 5.03
CA VAL A 239 21.60 -20.11 6.44
C VAL A 239 20.61 -19.46 7.40
N TRP A 240 20.43 -20.12 8.54
CA TRP A 240 19.71 -19.58 9.67
C TRP A 240 20.65 -18.86 10.63
N VAL A 241 20.17 -17.75 11.19
CA VAL A 241 20.89 -16.95 12.17
C VAL A 241 19.94 -16.62 13.33
N LYS A 242 20.38 -16.86 14.56
CA LYS A 242 19.64 -16.40 15.75
C LYS A 242 19.71 -14.87 15.83
N VAL A 243 18.60 -14.25 16.20
CA VAL A 243 18.47 -12.81 16.37
C VAL A 243 18.25 -12.50 17.84
N GLU A 244 19.03 -11.56 18.36
CA GLU A 244 18.89 -11.10 19.74
C GLU A 244 17.60 -10.28 19.93
N VAL A 245 16.97 -10.44 21.08
CA VAL A 245 15.76 -9.73 21.49
C VAL A 245 16.11 -8.85 22.69
N GLU A 246 15.88 -7.54 22.57
CA GLU A 246 16.09 -6.60 23.68
C GLU A 246 15.02 -6.80 24.76
N ASN A 247 15.39 -6.61 26.03
CA ASN A 247 14.52 -6.73 27.21
C ASN A 247 13.93 -8.14 27.43
N ALA A 248 14.62 -9.18 27.00
CA ALA A 248 14.31 -10.54 27.38
C ALA A 248 15.05 -10.86 28.69
N GLU A 249 14.38 -10.79 29.84
CA GLU A 249 14.92 -11.28 31.12
C GLU A 249 14.44 -12.71 31.43
N ALA A 250 15.34 -13.54 31.94
CA ALA A 250 15.14 -14.98 32.08
C ALA A 250 14.14 -15.24 33.21
N ASP A 251 12.90 -15.58 32.88
CA ASP A 251 12.01 -16.20 33.86
C ASP A 251 12.53 -17.62 34.13
N THR A 252 13.23 -17.77 35.25
CA THR A 252 13.79 -19.05 35.72
C THR A 252 12.84 -19.78 36.67
N THR A 253 11.62 -19.25 36.89
CA THR A 253 10.81 -19.63 38.06
C THR A 253 9.56 -20.46 37.78
N SER A 254 9.08 -20.59 36.54
CA SER A 254 7.85 -21.34 36.26
C SER A 254 8.12 -22.70 35.60
N GLY A 255 8.33 -23.73 36.43
CA GLY A 255 8.38 -25.14 36.03
C GLY A 255 7.05 -25.72 35.52
N LYS A 256 6.19 -24.92 34.88
CA LYS A 256 4.88 -25.30 34.32
C LYS A 256 4.68 -24.61 32.97
N GLY A 257 4.67 -25.40 31.89
CA GLY A 257 4.12 -25.10 30.56
C GLY A 257 4.36 -23.69 29.98
N PHE A 258 5.31 -23.59 29.03
CA PHE A 258 5.73 -22.35 28.38
C PHE A 258 4.65 -21.72 27.47
N TYR A 259 3.77 -20.92 28.06
CA TYR A 259 2.90 -19.98 27.34
C TYR A 259 3.10 -18.60 27.96
N TYR A 260 3.66 -17.65 27.20
CA TYR A 260 3.95 -16.32 27.72
C TYR A 260 2.64 -15.54 27.91
N GLU A 261 2.25 -15.39 29.17
CA GLU A 261 1.16 -14.53 29.59
C GLU A 261 1.53 -13.06 29.31
N ASP A 262 0.55 -12.29 28.84
CA ASP A 262 0.55 -10.82 28.76
C ASP A 262 1.71 -10.18 28.00
N SER A 263 2.26 -10.80 26.96
CA SER A 263 3.30 -10.15 26.16
C SER A 263 3.19 -10.35 24.66
N PHE A 264 3.57 -9.33 23.90
CA PHE A 264 3.72 -9.39 22.44
C PHE A 264 5.10 -8.89 22.02
N TYR A 265 5.50 -9.31 20.81
CA TYR A 265 6.75 -8.89 20.21
C TYR A 265 6.46 -7.86 19.14
N TYR A 266 7.23 -6.78 19.12
CA TYR A 266 7.26 -5.88 17.98
C TYR A 266 8.68 -5.79 17.45
N TYR A 267 8.77 -5.73 16.13
CA TYR A 267 10.04 -5.58 15.42
C TYR A 267 10.18 -4.14 14.98
N SER A 268 11.26 -3.49 15.41
CA SER A 268 11.52 -2.10 15.10
C SER A 268 13.01 -1.78 15.22
N ASP A 269 13.55 -0.92 14.37
CA ASP A 269 14.97 -0.52 14.33
C ASP A 269 15.94 -1.67 13.99
N ASP A 270 15.47 -2.69 13.26
CA ASP A 270 16.20 -3.97 13.12
C ASP A 270 16.43 -4.70 14.46
N LYS A 271 15.59 -4.40 15.45
CA LYS A 271 15.62 -5.02 16.77
C LYS A 271 14.26 -5.60 17.13
N PHE A 272 14.28 -6.78 17.75
CA PHE A 272 13.09 -7.35 18.35
C PHE A 272 13.00 -6.88 19.79
N ARG A 273 11.81 -6.45 20.21
CA ARG A 273 11.53 -6.03 21.58
C ARG A 273 10.32 -6.78 22.10
N ARG A 274 10.44 -7.27 23.33
CA ARG A 274 9.31 -7.81 24.09
C ARG A 274 8.58 -6.67 24.78
N VAL A 275 7.26 -6.77 24.80
CA VAL A 275 6.35 -5.81 25.43
C VAL A 275 5.42 -6.58 26.34
N THR A 276 5.27 -6.14 27.58
CA THR A 276 4.36 -6.76 28.56
C THR A 276 3.16 -5.85 28.80
N ILE A 277 2.00 -6.44 29.06
CA ILE A 277 0.78 -5.76 29.45
C ILE A 277 0.59 -6.01 30.94
N ASP A 278 0.38 -4.96 31.72
CA ASP A 278 0.10 -5.11 33.14
C ASP A 278 -1.38 -5.35 33.43
N SER A 279 -1.69 -5.60 34.70
CA SER A 279 -3.05 -5.80 35.21
C SER A 279 -4.01 -4.62 34.97
N SER A 280 -3.49 -3.43 34.61
CA SER A 280 -4.30 -2.25 34.27
C SER A 280 -4.56 -2.12 32.76
N GLY A 281 -4.01 -3.02 31.94
CA GLY A 281 -4.08 -2.97 30.48
C GLY A 281 -3.05 -2.03 29.85
N ASP A 282 -2.15 -1.47 30.66
CA ASP A 282 -1.07 -0.61 30.20
C ASP A 282 0.09 -1.46 29.70
N VAL A 283 0.66 -1.03 28.58
CA VAL A 283 1.86 -1.62 28.02
C VAL A 283 3.07 -1.14 28.83
N ILE A 284 3.64 -2.03 29.63
CA ILE A 284 4.88 -1.80 30.36
C ILE A 284 6.08 -2.15 29.48
N MET A 285 6.99 -1.19 29.39
CA MET A 285 8.30 -1.34 28.76
C MET A 285 9.36 -1.49 29.87
N GLY A 286 9.54 -2.71 30.41
CA GLY A 286 10.64 -3.06 31.33
C GLY A 286 10.32 -3.25 32.84
N GLU A 287 11.15 -4.11 33.45
CA GLU A 287 11.50 -4.41 34.86
C GLU A 287 10.48 -4.74 35.96
N ASN A 288 9.16 -4.50 35.86
CA ASN A 288 8.24 -4.95 36.93
C ASN A 288 6.92 -5.51 36.40
N ILE A 289 6.68 -6.82 36.62
CA ILE A 289 5.54 -7.57 36.08
C ILE A 289 4.71 -8.19 37.22
N PRO A 290 3.42 -7.82 37.39
CA PRO A 290 2.45 -8.60 38.13
C PRO A 290 1.79 -9.66 37.21
N THR A 291 1.62 -10.87 37.72
CA THR A 291 1.13 -12.07 37.02
C THR A 291 -0.41 -12.17 36.99
N GLY A 292 -1.01 -12.35 35.81
CA GLY A 292 -2.35 -12.92 35.63
C GLY A 292 -2.96 -12.65 34.25
N GLY A 293 -2.82 -13.59 33.29
CA GLY A 293 -2.99 -13.28 31.86
C GLY A 293 -3.79 -14.20 30.92
N ILE A 294 -4.07 -13.67 29.72
CA ILE A 294 -4.85 -14.22 28.60
C ILE A 294 -3.95 -15.02 27.61
N ARG A 295 -4.47 -16.08 26.95
CA ARG A 295 -3.79 -17.03 26.02
C ARG A 295 -4.25 -16.83 24.57
N THR A 296 -3.46 -16.14 23.76
CA THR A 296 -3.74 -16.06 22.30
C THR A 296 -2.59 -16.63 21.48
N HIS A 297 -2.88 -17.58 20.58
CA HIS A 297 -2.09 -17.78 19.36
C HIS A 297 -2.39 -16.60 18.43
N ALA A 298 -1.81 -15.44 18.72
CA ALA A 298 -2.06 -14.25 17.92
C ALA A 298 -1.34 -14.38 16.56
N SER A 299 -2.11 -14.41 15.48
CA SER A 299 -1.64 -13.96 14.17
C SER A 299 -1.31 -12.48 14.31
N VAL A 300 -0.06 -12.15 14.61
CA VAL A 300 0.39 -10.76 14.72
C VAL A 300 0.35 -10.15 13.33
N VAL A 301 -0.56 -9.20 13.10
CA VAL A 301 -0.51 -8.28 11.97
C VAL A 301 0.79 -7.48 12.10
N THR A 302 1.82 -7.91 11.37
CA THR A 302 3.20 -7.44 11.56
C THR A 302 3.43 -6.06 10.95
N CYS A 303 4.06 -5.22 11.78
CA CYS A 303 4.87 -4.02 11.48
C CYS A 303 4.42 -3.12 10.32
N PHE A 304 3.53 -2.17 10.65
CA PHE A 304 2.96 -1.21 9.71
C PHE A 304 3.24 0.27 10.06
N HIS A 305 3.98 0.59 11.12
CA HIS A 305 3.94 1.94 11.73
C HIS A 305 4.24 3.10 10.75
N LEU A 306 5.25 2.99 9.87
CA LEU A 306 5.59 4.08 8.94
C LEU A 306 4.78 4.07 7.64
N TYR A 307 4.32 2.91 7.17
CA TYR A 307 3.35 2.82 6.08
C TYR A 307 2.00 3.37 6.55
N LEU A 308 1.63 3.15 7.82
CA LEU A 308 0.47 3.77 8.46
C LEU A 308 0.65 5.27 8.61
N VAL A 309 1.82 5.78 9.02
CA VAL A 309 2.04 7.24 9.06
C VAL A 309 1.94 7.84 7.66
N TYR A 310 2.59 7.24 6.65
CA TYR A 310 2.50 7.72 5.27
C TYR A 310 1.08 7.62 4.72
N ASP A 311 0.38 6.51 4.91
CA ASP A 311 -0.98 6.32 4.45
C ASP A 311 -1.94 7.25 5.20
N LYS A 312 -1.75 7.44 6.52
CA LYS A 312 -2.58 8.35 7.32
C LYS A 312 -2.35 9.79 6.90
N PHE A 313 -1.10 10.22 6.75
CA PHE A 313 -0.76 11.50 6.12
C PHE A 313 -1.38 11.64 4.72
N SER A 314 -1.21 10.64 3.86
CA SER A 314 -1.74 10.60 2.49
C SER A 314 -3.27 10.72 2.49
N ASN A 315 -3.95 10.10 3.45
CA ASN A 315 -5.39 10.22 3.65
C ASN A 315 -5.80 11.61 4.17
N ILE A 316 -5.05 12.19 5.12
CA ILE A 316 -5.27 13.54 5.65
C ILE A 316 -5.19 14.54 4.49
N ILE A 317 -4.05 14.58 3.79
CA ILE A 317 -3.85 15.54 2.69
C ILE A 317 -4.85 15.30 1.54
N LYS A 318 -5.20 14.04 1.23
CA LYS A 318 -6.23 13.69 0.24
C LYS A 318 -7.64 14.14 0.62
N SER A 319 -7.94 14.26 1.91
CA SER A 319 -9.22 14.80 2.40
C SER A 319 -9.29 16.32 2.37
N LYS A 320 -8.13 16.99 2.43
CA LYS A 320 -8.02 18.46 2.42
C LYS A 320 -7.91 19.04 1.01
N VAL A 321 -7.28 18.31 0.10
CA VAL A 321 -7.05 18.74 -1.29
C VAL A 321 -7.50 17.61 -2.22
N THR A 322 -8.71 17.75 -2.76
CA THR A 322 -9.32 16.72 -3.60
C THR A 322 -8.94 16.91 -5.07
N ILE A 323 -8.48 15.83 -5.72
CA ILE A 323 -7.98 15.86 -7.10
C ILE A 323 -8.74 14.86 -7.97
N LEU A 324 -9.33 15.34 -9.07
CA LEU A 324 -9.84 14.51 -10.17
C LEU A 324 -8.79 14.41 -11.27
N CYS A 325 -8.43 13.19 -11.67
CA CYS A 325 -7.45 12.94 -12.73
C CYS A 325 -8.13 12.60 -14.06
N LEU A 326 -7.88 13.41 -15.09
CA LEU A 326 -8.46 13.30 -16.43
C LEU A 326 -7.42 12.83 -17.45
N VAL A 327 -7.44 11.56 -17.82
CA VAL A 327 -6.34 10.92 -18.56
C VAL A 327 -6.71 10.76 -20.03
N LEU A 328 -5.92 11.35 -20.93
CA LEU A 328 -6.07 11.09 -22.36
C LEU A 328 -5.43 9.76 -22.73
N THR A 329 -6.16 8.90 -23.44
CA THR A 329 -5.62 7.64 -23.96
C THR A 329 -6.19 7.24 -25.33
N GLY A 330 -5.70 6.13 -25.87
CA GLY A 330 -6.25 5.44 -27.02
C GLY A 330 -6.10 3.92 -26.87
N LYS A 331 -6.93 3.16 -27.60
CA LYS A 331 -7.02 1.69 -27.51
C LYS A 331 -5.68 0.96 -27.47
N ALA A 332 -4.72 1.42 -28.28
CA ALA A 332 -3.40 0.80 -28.40
C ALA A 332 -2.51 0.94 -27.15
N TYR A 333 -2.82 1.86 -26.24
CA TYR A 333 -1.98 2.20 -25.10
C TYR A 333 -2.43 1.58 -23.78
N LYS A 334 -3.54 0.82 -23.80
CA LYS A 334 -4.11 0.17 -22.61
C LYS A 334 -3.08 -0.61 -21.80
N THR A 335 -2.33 -1.50 -22.45
CA THR A 335 -1.38 -2.40 -21.78
C THR A 335 -0.02 -1.77 -21.52
N SER A 336 0.44 -0.89 -22.41
CA SER A 336 1.78 -0.28 -22.35
C SER A 336 1.83 0.97 -21.49
N ARG A 337 0.70 1.67 -21.28
CA ARG A 337 0.66 2.97 -20.60
C ARG A 337 -0.39 3.05 -19.49
N ASP A 338 -1.65 2.76 -19.81
CA ASP A 338 -2.78 3.01 -18.89
C ASP A 338 -2.81 2.06 -17.68
N ILE A 339 -2.65 0.76 -17.90
CA ILE A 339 -2.58 -0.24 -16.81
C ILE A 339 -1.38 0.03 -15.90
N PRO A 340 -0.13 0.22 -16.42
CA PRO A 340 1.00 0.63 -15.60
C PRO A 340 0.74 1.90 -14.78
N MET A 341 0.12 2.92 -15.38
CA MET A 341 -0.24 4.17 -14.69
C MET A 341 -1.23 3.93 -13.54
N LYS A 342 -2.24 3.08 -13.75
CA LYS A 342 -3.22 2.65 -12.73
C LYS A 342 -2.57 1.87 -11.59
N LEU A 343 -1.66 0.96 -11.90
CA LEU A 343 -0.97 0.12 -10.90
C LEU A 343 0.09 0.87 -10.10
N THR A 344 0.53 2.04 -10.58
CA THR A 344 1.63 2.78 -9.96
C THR A 344 1.16 3.96 -9.10
N TRP A 345 0.46 4.93 -9.67
CA TRP A 345 0.17 6.19 -8.97
C TRP A 345 -1.26 6.71 -9.13
N LEU A 346 -1.97 6.39 -10.22
CA LEU A 346 -3.26 7.03 -10.54
C LEU A 346 -4.35 6.82 -9.46
N THR A 347 -4.34 5.67 -8.79
CA THR A 347 -5.28 5.34 -7.70
C THR A 347 -5.12 6.25 -6.47
N GLN A 348 -4.03 7.02 -6.40
CA GLN A 348 -3.82 8.02 -5.35
C GLN A 348 -4.63 9.32 -5.59
N CYS A 349 -5.15 9.55 -6.81
CA CYS A 349 -6.15 10.60 -7.06
C CYS A 349 -7.46 10.30 -6.29
N ASN A 350 -8.31 11.30 -6.07
CA ASN A 350 -9.61 11.08 -5.39
C ASN A 350 -10.58 10.33 -6.29
N ASP A 351 -10.53 10.60 -7.59
CA ASP A 351 -11.20 9.85 -8.64
C ASP A 351 -10.43 10.05 -9.95
N TYR A 352 -10.70 9.24 -10.97
CA TYR A 352 -10.07 9.37 -12.28
C TYR A 352 -10.96 8.85 -13.40
N ILE A 353 -10.74 9.38 -14.61
CA ILE A 353 -11.44 8.93 -15.80
C ILE A 353 -10.52 8.98 -17.02
N PHE A 354 -10.71 8.03 -17.92
CA PHE A 354 -9.96 7.99 -19.17
C PHE A 354 -10.83 8.52 -20.32
N PHE A 355 -10.22 9.28 -21.22
CA PHE A 355 -10.83 9.75 -22.46
C PHE A 355 -10.21 9.01 -23.63
N SER A 356 -11.05 8.30 -24.39
CA SER A 356 -10.59 7.45 -25.49
C SER A 356 -11.51 7.57 -26.70
N SER A 357 -11.07 7.02 -27.84
CA SER A 357 -11.91 6.82 -29.03
C SER A 357 -12.78 5.56 -28.94
N VAL A 358 -12.60 4.76 -27.88
CA VAL A 358 -13.37 3.54 -27.59
C VAL A 358 -13.74 3.52 -26.11
N GLU A 359 -14.91 2.97 -25.81
CA GLU A 359 -15.35 2.72 -24.45
C GLU A 359 -14.64 1.49 -23.89
N ASP A 360 -14.23 1.55 -22.62
CA ASP A 360 -13.54 0.46 -21.94
C ASP A 360 -13.82 0.53 -20.44
N GLU A 361 -14.74 -0.31 -19.97
CA GLU A 361 -15.17 -0.34 -18.57
C GLU A 361 -14.04 -0.77 -17.61
N SER A 362 -13.04 -1.53 -18.09
CA SER A 362 -11.90 -1.94 -17.26
C SER A 362 -10.93 -0.79 -16.94
N LEU A 363 -10.98 0.27 -17.76
CA LEU A 363 -10.21 1.51 -17.64
C LEU A 363 -11.14 2.73 -17.53
N PRO A 364 -12.16 2.72 -16.66
CA PRO A 364 -13.38 3.56 -16.75
C PRO A 364 -13.36 4.64 -17.87
N ALA A 365 -13.32 4.19 -19.13
CA ALA A 365 -12.92 5.02 -20.26
C ALA A 365 -14.16 5.46 -21.02
N ILE A 366 -14.37 6.77 -21.13
CA ILE A 366 -15.47 7.33 -21.92
C ILE A 366 -15.00 7.48 -23.36
N LYS A 367 -15.85 7.01 -24.28
CA LYS A 367 -15.71 7.31 -25.70
C LYS A 367 -16.06 8.78 -25.97
N THR A 368 -15.05 9.57 -26.29
CA THR A 368 -15.18 11.04 -26.46
C THR A 368 -15.18 11.49 -27.91
N THR A 369 -14.75 10.64 -28.84
CA THR A 369 -14.77 10.90 -30.29
C THR A 369 -14.71 9.60 -31.09
N LYS A 370 -15.04 9.67 -32.38
CA LYS A 370 -14.81 8.60 -33.36
C LYS A 370 -13.42 8.65 -34.00
N PHE A 371 -12.69 9.76 -33.85
CA PHE A 371 -11.42 9.97 -34.55
C PHE A 371 -10.22 9.37 -33.78
N HIS A 372 -9.29 8.77 -34.53
CA HIS A 372 -8.08 8.13 -34.02
C HIS A 372 -6.85 9.01 -34.26
N GLY A 373 -5.80 8.82 -33.47
CA GLY A 373 -4.55 9.58 -33.60
C GLY A 373 -4.43 10.78 -32.65
N TYR A 374 -3.21 11.32 -32.58
CA TYR A 374 -2.82 12.38 -31.66
C TYR A 374 -3.23 13.78 -32.15
N GLN A 375 -3.34 13.97 -33.46
CA GLN A 375 -3.83 15.20 -34.09
C GLN A 375 -5.29 15.54 -33.74
N HIS A 376 -6.05 14.58 -33.20
CA HIS A 376 -7.41 14.79 -32.68
C HIS A 376 -7.45 14.91 -31.15
N SER A 377 -6.31 15.17 -30.50
CA SER A 377 -6.20 15.28 -29.04
C SER A 377 -7.12 16.36 -28.48
N TYR A 378 -7.25 17.51 -29.14
CA TYR A 378 -8.12 18.59 -28.68
C TYR A 378 -9.58 18.14 -28.59
N GLU A 379 -10.10 17.49 -29.64
CA GLU A 379 -11.50 17.04 -29.65
C GLU A 379 -11.77 16.01 -28.55
N LYS A 380 -10.84 15.07 -28.33
CA LYS A 380 -10.91 14.07 -27.26
C LYS A 380 -10.98 14.72 -25.89
N VAL A 381 -10.04 15.62 -25.60
CA VAL A 381 -9.94 16.26 -24.29
C VAL A 381 -11.08 17.24 -24.06
N LYS A 382 -11.48 18.04 -25.06
CA LYS A 382 -12.64 18.93 -24.95
C LYS A 382 -13.91 18.15 -24.60
N ASN A 383 -14.23 17.11 -25.35
CA ASN A 383 -15.41 16.28 -25.10
C ASN A 383 -15.29 15.51 -23.78
N GLY A 384 -14.08 15.07 -23.43
CA GLY A 384 -13.77 14.45 -22.14
C GLY A 384 -14.00 15.39 -20.96
N ILE A 385 -13.52 16.63 -21.02
CA ILE A 385 -13.72 17.67 -20.01
C ILE A 385 -15.22 17.96 -19.84
N LEU A 386 -15.96 18.11 -20.95
CA LEU A 386 -17.41 18.30 -20.91
C LEU A 386 -18.14 17.12 -20.24
N ALA A 387 -17.75 15.88 -20.59
CA ALA A 387 -18.31 14.67 -19.99
C ALA A 387 -17.96 14.55 -18.49
N ALA A 388 -16.71 14.86 -18.11
CA ALA A 388 -16.26 14.84 -16.74
C ALA A 388 -16.99 15.88 -15.89
N HIS A 389 -17.12 17.12 -16.38
CA HIS A 389 -17.89 18.16 -15.68
C HIS A 389 -19.38 17.79 -15.59
N LYS A 390 -19.97 17.18 -16.63
CA LYS A 390 -21.36 16.67 -16.55
C LYS A 390 -21.52 15.59 -15.47
N LYS A 391 -20.52 14.70 -15.32
CA LYS A 391 -20.56 13.59 -14.36
C LYS A 391 -20.25 14.02 -12.92
N PHE A 392 -19.24 14.86 -12.73
CA PHE A 392 -18.69 15.18 -11.41
C PHE A 392 -19.02 16.60 -10.94
N GLY A 393 -19.45 17.49 -11.83
CA GLY A 393 -19.70 18.90 -11.51
C GLY A 393 -18.52 19.55 -10.80
N ASP A 394 -18.83 20.27 -9.72
CA ASP A 394 -17.90 21.03 -8.88
C ASP A 394 -17.39 20.19 -7.67
N LYS A 395 -17.46 18.84 -7.74
CA LYS A 395 -17.15 17.94 -6.61
C LYS A 395 -15.70 18.01 -6.11
N PHE A 396 -14.74 18.27 -7.00
CA PHE A 396 -13.31 18.23 -6.67
C PHE A 396 -12.71 19.63 -6.69
N ASP A 397 -11.75 19.88 -5.80
CA ASP A 397 -11.07 21.18 -5.68
C ASP A 397 -10.16 21.44 -6.89
N TRP A 398 -9.52 20.40 -7.39
CA TRP A 398 -8.52 20.48 -8.46
C TRP A 398 -8.73 19.40 -9.51
N ILE A 399 -8.53 19.80 -10.77
CA ILE A 399 -8.68 18.93 -11.93
C ILE A 399 -7.31 18.84 -12.60
N TYR A 400 -6.68 17.67 -12.48
CA TYR A 400 -5.38 17.38 -13.06
C TYR A 400 -5.54 16.60 -14.36
N ARG A 401 -4.99 17.10 -15.45
CA ARG A 401 -5.03 16.46 -16.77
C ARG A 401 -3.61 16.02 -17.14
N PRO A 402 -3.23 14.75 -16.93
CA PRO A 402 -1.97 14.16 -17.42
C PRO A 402 -2.14 13.38 -18.74
N ASP A 403 -1.04 13.20 -19.48
CA ASP A 403 -0.92 12.17 -20.51
C ASP A 403 -0.69 10.78 -19.91
N ASN A 404 -0.90 9.71 -20.69
CA ASN A 404 -0.80 8.34 -20.21
C ASN A 404 0.64 7.78 -20.10
N ASP A 405 1.63 8.51 -20.61
CA ASP A 405 3.06 8.28 -20.40
C ASP A 405 3.66 9.18 -19.31
N VAL A 406 2.83 9.59 -18.35
CA VAL A 406 3.23 10.32 -17.15
C VAL A 406 3.42 9.41 -15.95
N PHE A 407 4.44 9.69 -15.16
CA PHE A 407 4.47 9.32 -13.75
C PHE A 407 4.24 10.58 -12.90
N ALA A 408 3.32 10.53 -11.95
CA ALA A 408 3.05 11.66 -11.06
C ALA A 408 3.00 11.24 -9.59
N SER A 409 3.29 12.19 -8.70
CA SER A 409 3.07 12.09 -7.25
C SER A 409 1.89 12.96 -6.85
N PRO A 410 0.68 12.39 -6.67
CA PRO A 410 -0.49 13.15 -6.23
C PRO A 410 -0.30 13.81 -4.86
N ASN A 411 0.52 13.26 -3.97
CA ASN A 411 0.82 13.90 -2.68
C ASN A 411 1.71 15.14 -2.83
N ASN A 412 2.71 15.10 -3.71
CA ASN A 412 3.50 16.29 -4.05
C ASN A 412 2.62 17.35 -4.74
N LEU A 413 1.70 16.92 -5.61
CA LEU A 413 0.72 17.83 -6.23
C LEU A 413 -0.18 18.48 -5.17
N ARG A 414 -0.67 17.73 -4.18
CA ARG A 414 -1.49 18.31 -3.10
C ARG A 414 -0.70 19.27 -2.23
N MET A 415 0.56 18.98 -1.94
CA MET A 415 1.45 19.90 -1.23
C MET A 415 1.65 21.20 -2.01
N PHE A 416 1.83 21.11 -3.33
CA PHE A 416 1.89 22.28 -4.18
C PHE A 416 0.57 23.08 -4.17
N LEU A 417 -0.59 22.42 -4.05
CA LEU A 417 -1.90 23.06 -4.15
C LEU A 417 -2.52 23.53 -2.83
N MET A 418 -2.06 23.07 -1.68
CA MET A 418 -2.77 23.23 -0.39
C MET A 418 -2.96 24.67 0.08
N ASN A 419 -2.10 25.60 -0.34
CA ASN A 419 -2.17 27.02 0.04
C ASN A 419 -2.76 27.90 -1.07
N ARG A 420 -3.37 27.30 -2.10
CA ARG A 420 -3.98 28.01 -3.23
C ARG A 420 -5.50 27.90 -3.12
N ASP A 421 -6.19 28.96 -3.52
CA ASP A 421 -7.66 28.96 -3.58
C ASP A 421 -8.14 28.19 -4.83
N PRO A 422 -8.87 27.07 -4.68
CA PRO A 422 -9.42 26.33 -5.82
C PRO A 422 -10.51 27.11 -6.57
N GLU A 423 -11.14 28.14 -5.96
CA GLU A 423 -12.12 28.99 -6.65
C GLU A 423 -11.47 30.10 -7.47
N ASP A 424 -10.16 30.34 -7.34
CA ASP A 424 -9.47 31.34 -8.15
C ASP A 424 -9.51 30.94 -9.63
N ASP A 425 -10.28 31.73 -10.39
CA ASP A 425 -10.56 31.47 -11.80
C ASP A 425 -9.60 32.20 -12.75
N ARG A 426 -8.55 32.83 -12.20
CA ARG A 426 -7.54 33.59 -12.94
C ARG A 426 -6.32 32.77 -13.29
N TYR A 427 -6.08 31.65 -12.61
CA TYR A 427 -4.83 30.90 -12.74
C TYR A 427 -5.01 29.41 -13.01
N TYR A 428 -4.01 28.84 -13.66
CA TYR A 428 -3.80 27.40 -13.78
C TYR A 428 -2.29 27.10 -13.82
N TYR A 429 -1.93 25.84 -13.61
CA TYR A 429 -0.56 25.46 -13.28
C TYR A 429 -0.06 24.29 -14.14
N GLY A 430 1.25 24.21 -14.33
CA GLY A 430 1.92 23.20 -15.14
C GLY A 430 3.25 23.70 -15.70
N TRP A 431 3.94 22.88 -16.49
CA TRP A 431 5.18 23.30 -17.14
C TRP A 431 4.91 24.29 -18.26
N ARG A 432 5.43 25.52 -18.13
CA ARG A 432 5.12 26.64 -19.03
C ARG A 432 6.04 26.68 -20.25
N ALA A 433 5.43 26.67 -21.43
CA ALA A 433 6.08 26.66 -22.72
C ALA A 433 5.78 27.90 -23.56
N THR A 434 6.76 28.34 -24.35
CA THR A 434 6.71 29.41 -25.34
C THR A 434 6.43 28.82 -26.73
N PRO A 435 5.41 29.30 -27.47
CA PRO A 435 5.06 28.77 -28.79
C PRO A 435 5.99 29.36 -29.86
N LEU A 436 7.14 28.72 -30.07
CA LEU A 436 8.17 29.29 -30.94
C LEU A 436 7.80 29.42 -32.43
N LYS A 437 6.99 28.50 -32.99
CA LYS A 437 6.56 28.49 -34.42
C LYS A 437 5.28 27.68 -34.73
N ILE A 438 4.77 26.89 -33.78
CA ILE A 438 3.65 25.96 -33.99
C ILE A 438 2.58 26.35 -32.97
N GLY A 439 1.45 26.90 -33.41
CA GLY A 439 0.44 27.44 -32.51
C GLY A 439 -0.42 28.49 -33.20
N PRO A 440 -1.59 28.82 -32.65
CA PRO A 440 -2.33 30.00 -33.09
C PRO A 440 -1.44 31.24 -32.93
N PRO A 441 -1.41 32.18 -33.90
CA PRO A 441 -0.53 33.35 -33.87
C PRO A 441 -0.63 34.18 -32.59
N GLU A 442 -1.79 34.18 -31.94
CA GLU A 442 -2.07 34.92 -30.71
C GLU A 442 -1.63 34.22 -29.41
N LEU A 443 -1.19 32.95 -29.47
CA LEU A 443 -0.81 32.19 -28.29
C LEU A 443 0.48 32.78 -27.69
N LEU A 444 0.41 33.26 -26.44
CA LEU A 444 1.58 33.80 -25.75
C LEU A 444 2.42 32.71 -25.06
N SER A 445 1.75 31.80 -24.36
CA SER A 445 2.36 30.65 -23.69
C SER A 445 1.30 29.60 -23.37
N PHE A 446 1.71 28.35 -23.17
CA PHE A 446 0.81 27.23 -22.86
C PHE A 446 1.46 26.31 -21.82
N THR A 447 0.66 25.47 -21.17
CA THR A 447 1.19 24.40 -20.30
C THR A 447 1.36 23.13 -21.11
N SER A 448 2.45 22.38 -20.97
CA SER A 448 2.61 21.09 -21.65
C SER A 448 1.51 20.10 -21.24
N GLY A 449 0.79 19.55 -22.22
CA GLY A 449 -0.15 18.45 -21.97
C GLY A 449 0.56 17.18 -21.48
N GLY A 450 1.80 17.00 -21.94
CA GLY A 450 2.65 15.85 -21.64
C GLY A 450 3.05 15.74 -20.17
N THR A 451 3.41 16.84 -19.51
CA THR A 451 3.65 16.82 -18.04
C THR A 451 2.36 16.75 -17.23
N GLY A 452 1.25 17.01 -17.90
CA GLY A 452 0.00 17.41 -17.31
C GLY A 452 -0.02 18.85 -16.83
N TYR A 453 -1.25 19.34 -16.67
CA TYR A 453 -1.58 20.66 -16.13
C TYR A 453 -2.79 20.54 -15.20
N VAL A 454 -2.95 21.53 -14.31
CA VAL A 454 -3.99 21.51 -13.28
C VAL A 454 -4.77 22.81 -13.23
N PHE A 455 -6.10 22.67 -13.18
CA PHE A 455 -7.04 23.77 -12.97
C PHE A 455 -7.63 23.67 -11.56
N GLY A 456 -7.80 24.82 -10.89
CA GLY A 456 -8.72 24.92 -9.76
C GLY A 456 -10.16 24.77 -10.24
N ARG A 457 -11.06 24.36 -9.34
CA ARG A 457 -12.49 24.23 -9.59
C ARG A 457 -13.12 25.46 -10.26
N GLY A 458 -12.81 26.67 -9.78
CA GLY A 458 -13.31 27.92 -10.35
C GLY A 458 -12.87 28.12 -11.80
N ALA A 459 -11.56 27.97 -12.04
CA ALA A 459 -10.93 28.02 -13.35
C ALA A 459 -11.49 26.95 -14.32
N PHE A 460 -11.64 25.71 -13.86
CA PHE A 460 -12.18 24.60 -14.65
C PHE A 460 -13.64 24.85 -15.05
N ARG A 461 -14.46 25.30 -14.11
CA ARG A 461 -15.86 25.69 -14.36
C ARG A 461 -15.96 26.85 -15.35
N LYS A 462 -15.08 27.84 -15.26
CA LYS A 462 -14.98 28.95 -16.23
C LYS A 462 -14.65 28.44 -17.63
N LEU A 463 -13.65 27.56 -17.75
CA LEU A 463 -13.30 26.92 -19.02
C LEU A 463 -14.49 26.18 -19.63
N VAL A 464 -15.20 25.38 -18.83
CA VAL A 464 -16.37 24.61 -19.31
C VAL A 464 -17.54 25.51 -19.71
N LYS A 465 -17.95 26.44 -18.84
CA LYS A 465 -19.20 27.20 -19.02
C LYS A 465 -19.05 28.39 -19.98
N LYS A 466 -17.88 29.02 -20.00
CA LYS A 466 -17.62 30.24 -20.78
C LYS A 466 -16.62 30.04 -21.93
N GLY A 467 -15.90 28.91 -21.95
CA GLY A 467 -14.88 28.63 -22.96
C GLY A 467 -15.32 27.61 -23.99
N LEU A 468 -15.39 26.33 -23.61
CA LEU A 468 -15.52 25.21 -24.53
C LEU A 468 -16.80 25.34 -25.41
N ASN A 469 -16.63 25.18 -26.72
CA ASN A 469 -17.67 25.39 -27.74
C ASN A 469 -18.31 26.78 -27.74
N LYS A 470 -17.65 27.81 -27.18
CA LYS A 470 -18.09 29.20 -27.30
C LYS A 470 -17.34 29.89 -28.44
N ASP A 471 -18.11 30.41 -29.38
CA ASP A 471 -17.59 31.15 -30.53
C ASP A 471 -16.71 32.31 -30.07
N GLY A 472 -15.58 32.48 -30.74
CA GLY A 472 -14.57 33.48 -30.37
C GLY A 472 -13.72 33.13 -29.14
N VAL A 473 -14.07 32.11 -28.34
CA VAL A 473 -13.28 31.70 -27.16
C VAL A 473 -12.52 30.40 -27.43
N CYS A 474 -13.23 29.26 -27.47
CA CYS A 474 -12.66 27.97 -27.80
C CYS A 474 -13.25 27.42 -29.10
N PRO A 475 -12.42 26.99 -30.07
CA PRO A 475 -12.94 26.47 -31.32
C PRO A 475 -13.77 25.20 -31.08
N ALA A 476 -14.84 25.01 -31.85
CA ALA A 476 -15.60 23.76 -31.81
C ALA A 476 -14.76 22.57 -32.29
N HIS A 477 -13.88 22.77 -33.27
CA HIS A 477 -12.99 21.73 -33.81
C HIS A 477 -11.61 22.30 -34.08
N SER A 478 -10.58 21.47 -33.90
CA SER A 478 -9.20 21.80 -34.26
C SER A 478 -8.39 20.51 -34.41
N LEU A 479 -7.50 20.49 -35.41
CA LEU A 479 -6.48 19.43 -35.58
C LEU A 479 -5.15 19.78 -34.90
N MET A 480 -5.11 20.90 -34.17
CA MET A 480 -3.94 21.28 -33.38
C MET A 480 -3.90 20.51 -32.07
N TYR A 481 -2.70 20.45 -31.49
CA TYR A 481 -2.50 19.84 -30.19
C TYR A 481 -3.31 20.54 -29.11
N GLU A 482 -3.89 19.72 -28.25
CA GLU A 482 -4.83 20.13 -27.21
C GLU A 482 -4.29 21.22 -26.30
N ASP A 483 -3.09 21.03 -25.78
CA ASP A 483 -2.43 21.92 -24.83
C ASP A 483 -2.28 23.36 -25.35
N ARG A 484 -2.00 23.51 -26.64
CA ARG A 484 -1.95 24.81 -27.33
C ARG A 484 -3.32 25.46 -27.44
N ILE A 485 -4.35 24.69 -27.80
CA ILE A 485 -5.72 25.22 -27.94
C ILE A 485 -6.30 25.58 -26.56
N ILE A 486 -6.08 24.76 -25.54
CA ILE A 486 -6.44 25.09 -24.17
C ILE A 486 -5.67 26.32 -23.68
N GLY A 487 -4.41 26.50 -24.06
CA GLY A 487 -3.67 27.75 -23.82
C GLY A 487 -4.35 28.99 -24.41
N VAL A 488 -4.81 28.92 -25.66
CA VAL A 488 -5.55 30.04 -26.30
C VAL A 488 -6.89 30.28 -25.63
N CYS A 489 -7.64 29.20 -25.34
CA CYS A 489 -8.89 29.28 -24.59
C CYS A 489 -8.71 29.98 -23.24
N ALA A 490 -7.68 29.58 -22.48
CA ALA A 490 -7.36 30.15 -21.18
C ALA A 490 -7.03 31.64 -21.32
N GLN A 491 -6.19 32.02 -22.29
CA GLN A 491 -5.85 33.42 -22.56
C GLN A 491 -7.09 34.26 -22.87
N ARG A 492 -7.99 33.77 -23.73
CA ARG A 492 -9.25 34.47 -24.08
C ARG A 492 -10.25 34.54 -22.92
N LEU A 493 -10.09 33.67 -21.92
CA LEU A 493 -10.85 33.69 -20.66
C LEU A 493 -10.18 34.53 -19.57
N ASN A 494 -9.12 35.28 -19.89
CA ASN A 494 -8.29 36.02 -18.93
C ASN A 494 -7.72 35.12 -17.82
N MET A 495 -7.32 33.89 -18.18
CA MET A 495 -6.60 32.97 -17.32
C MET A 495 -5.12 32.98 -17.66
N THR A 496 -4.26 33.06 -16.65
CA THR A 496 -2.81 33.09 -16.81
C THR A 496 -2.15 31.85 -16.21
N ILE A 497 -1.04 31.41 -16.79
CA ILE A 497 -0.22 30.34 -16.22
C ILE A 497 0.58 30.94 -15.07
N LYS A 498 0.34 30.45 -13.86
CA LYS A 498 1.10 30.87 -12.68
C LYS A 498 2.38 30.06 -12.58
N ASP A 499 3.46 30.69 -12.12
CA ASP A 499 4.74 29.99 -11.96
C ASP A 499 4.55 28.77 -11.05
N SER A 500 5.03 27.64 -11.54
CA SER A 500 4.85 26.33 -10.91
C SER A 500 6.17 25.75 -10.42
N ARG A 501 7.29 26.46 -10.61
CA ARG A 501 8.61 26.04 -10.12
C ARG A 501 8.69 26.19 -8.59
N ASP A 502 9.65 25.50 -7.99
CA ASP A 502 9.89 25.64 -6.56
C ASP A 502 10.56 26.99 -6.20
N TYR A 503 10.77 27.24 -4.91
CA TYR A 503 11.41 28.47 -4.41
C TYR A 503 12.83 28.72 -4.95
N LYS A 504 13.52 27.70 -5.48
CA LYS A 504 14.83 27.83 -6.15
C LYS A 504 14.69 28.03 -7.66
N GLY A 505 13.47 28.11 -8.17
CA GLY A 505 13.19 28.23 -9.60
C GLY A 505 13.40 26.94 -10.38
N ARG A 506 13.32 25.76 -9.74
CA ARG A 506 13.48 24.44 -10.36
C ARG A 506 12.16 23.83 -10.81
N ASP A 507 12.20 23.02 -11.86
CA ASP A 507 11.01 22.38 -12.41
C ASP A 507 10.50 21.26 -11.48
N VAL A 508 9.19 21.28 -11.22
CA VAL A 508 8.46 20.18 -10.54
C VAL A 508 7.46 19.49 -11.47
N PHE A 509 6.97 20.17 -12.50
CA PHE A 509 6.33 19.55 -13.66
C PHE A 509 7.42 19.33 -14.71
N VAL A 510 8.00 18.13 -14.74
CA VAL A 510 9.22 17.87 -15.50
C VAL A 510 8.86 17.38 -16.91
N PRO A 511 9.25 18.10 -17.98
CA PRO A 511 8.83 17.82 -19.36
C PRO A 511 9.40 16.54 -19.97
N SER A 512 10.21 15.80 -19.20
CA SER A 512 10.91 14.58 -19.62
C SER A 512 11.02 13.57 -18.49
N ASN A 513 11.52 12.38 -18.83
CA ASN A 513 11.88 11.36 -17.87
C ASN A 513 13.20 11.72 -17.15
N VAL A 514 13.44 11.08 -16.01
CA VAL A 514 14.62 11.31 -15.18
C VAL A 514 15.92 11.01 -15.95
N ASN A 515 15.93 9.96 -16.77
CA ASN A 515 17.11 9.58 -17.56
C ASN A 515 17.58 10.70 -18.50
N HIS A 516 16.64 11.40 -19.13
CA HIS A 516 16.97 12.52 -20.02
C HIS A 516 17.13 13.86 -19.30
N TYR A 517 16.51 14.07 -18.15
CA TYR A 517 16.54 15.37 -17.48
C TYR A 517 17.65 15.47 -16.42
N ALA A 518 17.96 14.39 -15.70
CA ALA A 518 18.93 14.39 -14.62
C ALA A 518 20.38 14.18 -15.08
N THR A 519 20.60 13.65 -16.29
CA THR A 519 21.95 13.45 -16.85
C THR A 519 22.58 14.77 -17.31
N GLU A 520 23.87 14.79 -17.65
CA GLU A 520 24.50 15.98 -18.25
C GLU A 520 24.49 15.99 -19.79
N ASP A 521 23.87 14.99 -20.43
CA ASP A 521 23.88 14.86 -21.89
C ASP A 521 23.04 15.97 -22.59
N ARG A 522 23.70 17.06 -22.96
CA ARG A 522 23.06 18.20 -23.64
C ARG A 522 22.76 17.96 -25.13
N LYS A 523 23.18 16.82 -25.69
CA LYS A 523 22.95 16.49 -27.11
C LYS A 523 21.65 15.69 -27.32
N ASN A 524 21.04 15.18 -26.27
CA ASN A 524 19.77 14.49 -26.34
C ASN A 524 18.67 15.36 -27.00
N GLU A 525 18.00 14.83 -28.01
CA GLU A 525 17.01 15.57 -28.82
C GLU A 525 15.86 16.14 -27.98
N LYS A 526 15.44 15.43 -26.93
CA LYS A 526 14.38 15.91 -26.02
C LYS A 526 14.84 17.14 -25.26
N TRP A 527 16.09 17.16 -24.77
CA TRP A 527 16.67 18.32 -24.11
C TRP A 527 16.76 19.56 -25.03
N VAL A 528 17.24 19.36 -26.26
CA VAL A 528 17.30 20.44 -27.28
C VAL A 528 15.91 20.99 -27.56
N PHE A 529 14.89 20.13 -27.62
CA PHE A 529 13.50 20.58 -27.72
C PHE A 529 13.10 21.42 -26.49
N TYR A 530 13.27 20.93 -25.27
CA TYR A 530 12.81 21.66 -24.07
C TYR A 530 13.48 23.02 -23.89
N THR A 531 14.79 23.11 -24.08
CA THR A 531 15.50 24.40 -23.96
C THR A 531 14.97 25.47 -24.91
N LYS A 532 14.51 25.05 -26.09
CA LYS A 532 13.86 25.92 -27.05
C LYS A 532 12.51 26.40 -26.52
N TYR A 533 11.66 25.47 -26.11
CA TYR A 533 10.26 25.76 -25.79
C TYR A 533 10.02 26.24 -24.36
N SER A 534 10.99 26.12 -23.46
CA SER A 534 10.82 26.54 -22.07
C SER A 534 10.57 28.05 -21.97
N TYR A 535 9.57 28.45 -21.19
CA TYR A 535 9.33 29.87 -20.92
C TYR A 535 10.39 30.47 -20.00
N TYR A 536 10.84 29.70 -19.01
CA TYR A 536 11.96 30.07 -18.15
C TYR A 536 13.26 29.52 -18.70
N LYS A 537 14.40 30.10 -18.29
CA LYS A 537 15.72 29.56 -18.65
C LYS A 537 15.82 28.10 -18.21
N ALA A 538 15.92 27.19 -19.17
CA ALA A 538 16.01 25.77 -18.92
C ALA A 538 17.43 25.39 -18.49
N GLU A 539 17.56 24.68 -17.37
CA GLU A 539 18.81 24.09 -16.90
C GLU A 539 18.62 22.56 -16.71
N LYS A 540 19.70 21.79 -16.88
CA LYS A 540 19.67 20.31 -16.90
C LYS A 540 20.68 19.76 -15.91
N GLY A 541 20.29 18.70 -15.22
CA GLY A 541 21.06 18.08 -14.15
C GLY A 541 20.16 17.77 -12.97
N ILE A 542 20.62 16.88 -12.08
CA ILE A 542 19.85 16.44 -10.91
C ILE A 542 19.52 17.61 -9.97
N GLU A 543 20.39 18.61 -9.92
CA GLU A 543 20.29 19.84 -9.14
C GLU A 543 19.17 20.78 -9.61
N PHE A 544 18.65 20.61 -10.84
CA PHE A 544 17.57 21.41 -11.41
C PHE A 544 16.20 20.73 -11.33
N LEU A 545 16.14 19.54 -10.74
CA LEU A 545 14.89 18.92 -10.32
C LEU A 545 14.49 19.48 -8.96
N GLY A 546 13.24 19.93 -8.84
CA GLY A 546 12.71 20.38 -7.56
C GLY A 546 12.73 19.26 -6.51
N ASP A 547 12.81 19.60 -5.23
CA ASP A 547 12.93 18.61 -4.14
C ASP A 547 11.69 17.68 -4.06
N TYR A 548 10.55 18.17 -4.55
CA TYR A 548 9.28 17.45 -4.60
C TYR A 548 8.71 17.46 -6.02
N PRO A 549 9.26 16.67 -6.94
CA PRO A 549 8.77 16.65 -8.32
C PRO A 549 7.33 16.12 -8.34
N ILE A 550 6.48 16.80 -9.09
CA ILE A 550 5.05 16.49 -9.24
C ILE A 550 4.84 15.47 -10.33
N SER A 551 5.48 15.66 -11.49
CA SER A 551 5.31 14.76 -12.64
C SER A 551 6.55 14.69 -13.52
N PHE A 552 6.69 13.55 -14.18
CA PHE A 552 7.68 13.27 -15.22
C PHE A 552 6.96 12.76 -16.47
N HIS A 553 7.35 13.25 -17.64
CA HIS A 553 6.75 12.90 -18.93
C HIS A 553 7.66 11.97 -19.74
N TYR A 554 7.15 11.32 -20.79
CA TYR A 554 7.87 10.30 -21.57
C TYR A 554 8.39 9.14 -20.72
N VAL A 555 7.62 8.74 -19.70
CA VAL A 555 7.98 7.65 -18.79
C VAL A 555 7.48 6.33 -19.36
N GLU A 556 8.39 5.43 -19.67
CA GLU A 556 8.09 4.11 -20.21
C GLU A 556 7.43 3.20 -19.18
N LYS A 557 6.92 2.04 -19.62
CA LYS A 557 6.21 1.10 -18.75
C LYS A 557 7.08 0.68 -17.57
N GLU A 558 8.31 0.28 -17.85
CA GLU A 558 9.29 -0.21 -16.88
C GLU A 558 9.71 0.92 -15.93
N GLU A 559 9.95 2.12 -16.48
CA GLU A 559 10.31 3.31 -15.69
C GLU A 559 9.24 3.68 -14.66
N LYS A 560 7.94 3.55 -14.97
CA LYS A 560 6.88 3.83 -13.98
C LYS A 560 6.99 2.94 -12.73
N PHE A 561 7.33 1.67 -12.89
CA PHE A 561 7.53 0.76 -11.76
C PHE A 561 8.84 1.03 -11.02
N ILE A 562 9.90 1.40 -11.75
CA ILE A 562 11.16 1.85 -11.15
C ILE A 562 10.91 3.10 -10.29
N TYR A 563 10.20 4.10 -10.80
CA TYR A 563 9.91 5.33 -10.06
C TYR A 563 9.06 5.03 -8.83
N LYS A 564 8.06 4.16 -8.95
CA LYS A 564 7.28 3.70 -7.78
C LYS A 564 8.19 3.07 -6.73
N TYR A 565 9.05 2.14 -7.15
CA TYR A 565 9.95 1.46 -6.23
C TYR A 565 10.90 2.45 -5.56
N ILE A 566 11.58 3.31 -6.32
CA ILE A 566 12.56 4.26 -5.77
C ILE A 566 11.90 5.30 -4.85
N LEU A 567 10.74 5.83 -5.20
CA LEU A 567 10.08 6.89 -4.43
C LEU A 567 9.34 6.38 -3.20
N TYR A 568 8.75 5.19 -3.26
CA TYR A 568 7.85 4.70 -2.20
C TYR A 568 8.38 3.46 -1.46
N ASN A 569 9.28 2.67 -2.06
CA ASN A 569 9.71 1.38 -1.52
C ASN A 569 11.18 1.33 -1.11
N ALA A 570 12.07 1.93 -1.90
CA ALA A 570 13.50 1.92 -1.66
C ALA A 570 13.87 2.78 -0.45
N SER A 571 14.99 2.45 0.19
CA SER A 571 15.58 3.23 1.28
C SER A 571 17.08 3.22 1.10
N VAL A 572 17.72 4.37 1.34
CA VAL A 572 19.18 4.53 1.22
C VAL A 572 19.76 4.67 2.62
N ALA A 573 20.59 3.73 3.07
CA ALA A 573 21.19 3.81 4.41
C ALA A 573 21.88 5.18 4.63
N GLY A 574 21.66 5.81 5.79
CA GLY A 574 22.23 7.13 6.13
C GLY A 574 21.54 8.36 5.53
N LEU A 575 20.77 8.23 4.45
CA LEU A 575 20.01 9.32 3.79
C LEU A 575 18.53 9.22 4.16
N GLN A 576 18.02 10.11 5.04
CA GLN A 576 16.63 10.16 5.57
C GLN A 576 15.79 8.89 5.31
N SER A 577 16.34 7.76 5.76
CA SER A 577 15.88 6.42 5.41
C SER A 577 14.87 5.93 6.41
N ARG A 578 14.19 4.83 6.10
CA ARG A 578 13.37 4.10 7.08
C ARG A 578 14.16 3.80 8.37
N ILE A 579 15.49 3.68 8.29
CA ILE A 579 16.41 3.45 9.43
C ILE A 579 16.69 4.75 10.22
N SER A 580 16.74 5.93 9.57
CA SER A 580 16.92 7.21 10.29
C SER A 580 15.65 7.70 11.00
N ARG A 581 14.47 7.27 10.57
CA ARG A 581 13.17 7.56 11.25
C ARG A 581 12.98 6.79 12.54
N TYR A 582 13.84 5.80 12.76
CA TYR A 582 13.92 4.99 13.96
C TYR A 582 14.67 5.72 15.09
N GLN A 583 15.45 6.75 14.73
CA GLN A 583 16.07 7.68 15.67
C GLN A 583 15.17 8.86 16.06
N ASP A 584 13.90 8.89 15.64
CA ASP A 584 12.95 9.89 16.12
C ASP A 584 12.65 9.63 17.61
N LYS A 585 13.40 10.31 18.48
CA LYS A 585 13.38 10.16 19.94
C LYS A 585 12.05 10.57 20.58
N ARG A 586 11.09 11.09 19.81
CA ARG A 586 9.75 11.45 20.30
C ARG A 586 8.83 10.23 20.25
N LYS A 587 8.42 9.75 21.44
CA LYS A 587 7.35 8.75 21.65
C LYS A 587 5.98 9.34 21.25
N MET A 588 5.79 9.65 19.97
CA MET A 588 4.54 10.20 19.45
C MET A 588 3.74 9.12 18.73
N SER A 589 2.41 9.18 18.85
CA SER A 589 1.49 8.30 18.13
C SER A 589 1.59 8.46 16.61
N VAL A 590 1.10 7.47 15.85
CA VAL A 590 0.97 7.56 14.38
C VAL A 590 0.16 8.80 13.97
N GLU A 591 -0.92 9.10 14.70
CA GLU A 591 -1.74 10.32 14.57
C GLU A 591 -0.89 11.56 14.72
N SER A 592 -0.23 11.70 15.87
CA SER A 592 0.51 12.91 16.21
C SER A 592 1.69 13.11 15.26
N LYS A 593 2.35 12.03 14.82
CA LYS A 593 3.42 12.08 13.82
C LYS A 593 2.89 12.45 12.43
N ALA A 594 1.76 11.89 12.01
CA ALA A 594 1.14 12.25 10.74
C ALA A 594 0.69 13.71 10.73
N ASP A 595 0.13 14.20 11.85
CA ASP A 595 -0.29 15.59 12.03
C ASP A 595 0.92 16.53 12.11
N GLU A 596 2.01 16.16 12.81
CA GLU A 596 3.24 16.96 12.85
C GLU A 596 3.91 17.04 11.46
N ILE A 597 4.00 15.91 10.75
CA ILE A 597 4.49 15.89 9.36
C ILE A 597 3.58 16.75 8.47
N PHE A 598 2.26 16.60 8.60
CA PHE A 598 1.31 17.42 7.85
C PHE A 598 1.50 18.90 8.14
N ASN A 599 1.58 19.31 9.39
CA ASN A 599 1.79 20.71 9.80
C ASN A 599 3.14 21.24 9.33
N SER A 600 4.19 20.43 9.40
CA SER A 600 5.53 20.78 8.89
C SER A 600 5.51 20.97 7.37
N ILE A 601 4.77 20.12 6.64
CA ILE A 601 4.58 20.26 5.20
C ILE A 601 3.72 21.47 4.87
N VAL A 602 2.67 21.77 5.65
CA VAL A 602 1.88 23.00 5.48
C VAL A 602 2.76 24.23 5.64
N GLU A 603 3.61 24.25 6.66
CA GLU A 603 4.54 25.35 6.91
C GLU A 603 5.62 25.45 5.83
N PHE A 604 6.19 24.32 5.42
CA PHE A 604 7.11 24.27 4.28
C PHE A 604 6.44 24.80 3.02
N ALA A 605 5.25 24.30 2.69
CA ALA A 605 4.52 24.71 1.51
C ALA A 605 4.24 26.21 1.52
N LYS A 606 3.83 26.81 2.65
CA LYS A 606 3.58 28.27 2.74
C LYS A 606 4.81 29.10 2.38
N ASN A 607 5.99 28.61 2.77
CA ASN A 607 7.24 29.33 2.60
C ASN A 607 7.91 29.06 1.23
N ASN A 608 7.47 28.02 0.51
CA ASN A 608 8.18 27.53 -0.68
C ASN A 608 7.32 27.41 -1.95
N TYR A 609 5.99 27.45 -1.84
CA TYR A 609 5.03 27.35 -2.95
C TYR A 609 3.83 28.27 -2.77
#